data_AF-A0AAW4ZBU4-F1
#
_entry.id   AF-A0AAW4ZBU4-F1
#
_cell.length_a   1.000
_cell.length_b   1.000
_cell.length_c   1.000
_cell.angle_alpha   90.00
_cell.angle_beta   90.00
_cell.angle_gamma   90.00
#
_symmetry.space_group_name_H-M   'P 1'
#
loop_
_entity.id
_entity.type
_entity.pdbx_description
1 polymer ?
#
loop_
_entity_poly.entity_id
_entity_poly.type
_entity_poly.pdbx_seq_one_letter_code
_entity_poly.pdbx_strand_id
1 'polypeptide(L)' 'MESNEKPIINRIKVVLVEQRRTNKWLADTLGKDCTTVSKWCTNTAQPGLDKKYIVYLRYKK' A
#
# COMPACT_ATOMS: atom_id res chain seq x y z
N MET A 1 -22.09 19.58 -12.17
CA MET A 1 -20.94 19.08 -12.94
C MET A 1 -19.85 18.76 -11.93
N GLU A 2 -19.29 17.55 -12.04
CA GLU A 2 -18.64 16.75 -10.99
C GLU A 2 -17.84 17.51 -9.93
N SER A 3 -18.23 17.30 -8.67
CA SER A 3 -17.40 17.53 -7.49
C SER A 3 -16.08 16.80 -7.67
N ASN A 4 -15.02 17.57 -7.85
CA ASN A 4 -13.65 17.13 -8.11
C ASN A 4 -12.99 16.58 -6.83
N GLU A 5 -13.65 15.63 -6.17
CA GLU A 5 -13.08 14.88 -5.05
C GLU A 5 -12.05 13.92 -5.63
N LYS A 6 -10.79 14.36 -5.68
CA LYS A 6 -9.67 13.45 -5.91
C LYS A 6 -9.76 12.36 -4.84
N PRO A 7 -10.05 11.09 -5.17
CA PRO A 7 -10.14 10.05 -4.17
C PRO A 7 -8.79 9.97 -3.45
N ILE A 8 -8.79 9.83 -2.13
CA ILE A 8 -7.56 9.69 -1.34
C ILE A 8 -6.79 8.46 -1.88
N ILE A 9 -5.78 8.71 -2.72
CA ILE A 9 -5.09 7.66 -3.46
C ILE A 9 -4.22 6.88 -2.47
N ASN A 10 -4.56 5.61 -2.29
CA ASN A 10 -3.79 4.71 -1.48
C ASN A 10 -2.50 4.30 -2.22
N ARG A 11 -1.37 4.89 -1.83
CA ARG A 11 -0.07 4.66 -2.47
C ARG A 11 0.38 3.19 -2.42
N ILE A 12 -0.04 2.42 -1.42
CA ILE A 12 0.27 0.99 -1.33
C ILE A 12 -0.47 0.22 -2.42
N LYS A 13 -1.77 0.48 -2.60
CA LYS A 13 -2.55 -0.12 -3.69
C LYS A 13 -1.94 0.22 -5.05
N VAL A 14 -1.52 1.47 -5.25
CA VAL A 14 -0.86 1.90 -6.51
C VAL A 14 0.39 1.07 -6.76
N VAL A 15 1.30 0.97 -5.78
CA VAL A 15 2.54 0.19 -5.96
C VAL A 15 2.27 -1.31 -6.15
N LEU A 16 1.28 -1.86 -5.46
CA LEU A 16 0.87 -3.26 -5.66
C LEU A 16 0.37 -3.53 -7.08
N VAL A 17 -0.43 -2.61 -7.63
CA VAL A 17 -0.92 -2.69 -9.01
C VAL A 17 0.22 -2.49 -10.01
N GLU A 18 1.08 -1.49 -9.80
CA GLU A 18 2.28 -1.24 -10.62
C GLU A 18 3.17 -2.49 -10.72
N GLN A 19 3.32 -3.22 -9.61
CA GLN A 19 4.17 -4.42 -9.54
C GLN A 19 3.42 -5.73 -9.78
N ARG A 20 2.11 -5.68 -10.05
CA ARG A 20 1.22 -6.86 -10.13
C ARG A 20 1.38 -7.83 -8.95
N ARG A 21 1.51 -7.29 -7.74
CA ARG A 21 1.64 -8.06 -6.49
C ARG A 21 0.35 -8.00 -5.69
N THR A 22 0.14 -9.03 -4.86
CA THR A 22 -1.05 -9.14 -3.99
C THR A 22 -0.78 -8.58 -2.60
N ASN A 23 -1.85 -8.22 -1.88
CA ASN A 23 -1.74 -7.82 -0.45
C ASN A 23 -1.05 -8.91 0.39
N LYS A 24 -1.30 -10.18 0.07
CA LYS A 24 -0.66 -11.33 0.74
C LYS A 24 0.85 -11.35 0.51
N TRP A 25 1.30 -11.07 -0.71
CA TRP A 25 2.73 -10.99 -1.01
C TRP A 25 3.41 -9.85 -0.25
N LEU A 26 2.74 -8.71 -0.10
CA LEU A 26 3.26 -7.59 0.67
C LEU A 26 3.31 -7.91 2.17
N ALA A 27 2.29 -8.57 2.70
CA ALA A 27 2.27 -9.03 4.09
C ALA A 27 3.46 -9.95 4.38
N ASP A 28 3.70 -10.93 3.51
CA ASP A 28 4.83 -11.87 3.57
C ASP A 28 6.18 -11.14 3.47
N THR A 29 6.33 -10.26 2.48
CA THR A 29 7.57 -9.48 2.25
C THR A 29 7.93 -8.58 3.43
N LEU A 30 6.92 -8.03 4.10
CA LEU A 30 7.12 -7.15 5.26
C LEU A 30 7.15 -7.90 6.59
N GLY A 31 6.89 -9.21 6.60
CA GLY A 31 6.69 -9.98 7.82
C GLY A 31 5.55 -9.42 8.68
N LYS A 32 4.50 -8.88 8.05
CA LYS A 32 3.33 -8.29 8.72
C LYS A 32 2.10 -9.13 8.47
N ASP A 33 1.13 -8.99 9.37
CA ASP A 33 -0.15 -9.68 9.21
C ASP A 33 -0.95 -9.13 8.01
N CYS A 34 -1.64 -10.03 7.29
CA CYS A 34 -2.49 -9.67 6.15
C CYS A 34 -3.57 -8.66 6.53
N THR A 35 -4.08 -8.72 7.77
CA THR A 35 -5.07 -7.77 8.30
C THR A 35 -4.48 -6.37 8.42
N THR A 36 -3.21 -6.25 8.81
CA THR A 36 -2.51 -4.97 8.90
C THR A 36 -2.35 -4.34 7.53
N VAL A 37 -1.91 -5.12 6.53
CA VAL A 37 -1.79 -4.65 5.15
C VAL A 37 -3.16 -4.28 4.56
N SER A 38 -4.20 -5.05 4.89
CA SER A 38 -5.58 -4.74 4.48
C SER A 38 -6.04 -3.39 5.04
N LYS A 39 -5.82 -3.14 6.34
CA LYS A 39 -6.10 -1.85 7.00
C LYS A 39 -5.34 -0.69 6.36
N TRP A 40 -4.12 -0.94 5.88
CA TRP A 40 -3.36 0.04 5.12
C TRP A 40 -3.98 0.34 3.77
N CYS A 41 -4.44 -0.69 3.05
CA CYS A 41 -5.14 -0.55 1.77
C CYS A 41 -6.51 0.13 1.85
N THR A 42 -7.15 0.13 3.03
CA THR A 42 -8.43 0.81 3.30
C THR A 42 -8.27 2.20 3.94
N ASN A 43 -7.03 2.71 4.08
CA ASN A 43 -6.71 3.95 4.82
C ASN A 43 -7.19 3.96 6.28
N THR A 44 -7.60 2.82 6.83
CA THR A 44 -8.06 2.70 8.23
C THR A 44 -6.91 2.78 9.21
N ALA A 45 -5.72 2.35 8.78
CA ALA A 45 -4.47 2.59 9.49
C ALA A 45 -3.44 3.03 8.46
N GLN A 46 -2.58 3.97 8.78
CA GLN A 46 -1.38 4.19 7.98
C GLN A 46 -0.23 3.33 8.54
N PRO A 47 0.63 2.76 7.68
CA PRO A 47 1.94 2.36 8.17
C PRO A 47 2.58 3.59 8.82
N GLY A 48 3.34 3.40 9.90
CA GLY A 48 4.11 4.49 10.49
C GLY A 48 4.99 5.19 9.45
N LEU A 49 5.67 6.27 9.84
CA LEU A 49 6.58 7.06 8.99
C LEU A 49 7.71 6.27 8.30
N ASP A 50 7.78 4.96 8.48
CA ASP A 50 8.48 3.98 7.64
C ASP A 50 7.98 4.00 6.18
N LYS A 51 8.26 5.12 5.50
CA LYS A 51 8.29 5.25 4.02
C LYS A 51 9.16 4.17 3.37
N LYS A 52 10.00 3.49 4.16
CA LYS A 52 10.78 2.32 3.77
C LYS A 52 9.94 1.27 3.06
N TYR A 53 8.67 1.05 3.40
CA TYR A 53 7.89 -0.01 2.75
C TYR A 53 7.59 0.28 1.27
N ILE A 54 7.04 1.45 0.97
CA ILE A 54 6.70 1.84 -0.41
C ILE A 54 7.97 2.07 -1.23
N VAL A 55 9.00 2.65 -0.61
CA VAL A 55 10.31 2.88 -1.23
C VAL A 55 11.00 1.53 -1.49
N TYR A 56 11.08 0.63 -0.52
CA TYR A 56 11.70 -0.69 -0.69
C TYR A 56 11.07 -1.48 -1.83
N LEU A 57 9.74 -1.45 -1.96
CA LEU A 57 9.07 -2.07 -3.11
C LEU A 57 9.54 -1.46 -4.42
N ARG A 58 9.68 -0.13 -4.52
CA ARG A 58 10.14 0.54 -5.75
C ARG A 58 11.62 0.31 -6.07
N TYR A 59 12.48 0.11 -5.06
CA TYR A 59 13.93 -0.03 -5.24
C TYR A 59 14.40 -1.48 -5.43
N LYS A 60 13.54 -2.49 -5.21
CA LYS A 60 13.87 -3.91 -5.40
C LYS A 60 13.79 -4.35 -6.87
N LYS A 61 14.40 -3.56 -7.76
CA LYS A 61 14.47 -3.80 -9.21
C LYS A 61 15.45 -4.93 -9.53
#